data_AF-I1RS60-F1
#
_entry.id   AF-I1RS60-F1
#
_cell.length_a   1.000
_cell.length_b   1.000
_cell.length_c   1.000
_cell.angle_alpha   90.00
_cell.angle_beta   90.00
_cell.angle_gamma   90.00
#
_symmetry.space_group_name_H-M   'P 1'
#
loop_
_entity.id
_entity.type
_entity.pdbx_description
1 polymer ?
#
loop_
_entity_poly.entity_id
_entity_poly.type
_entity_poly.pdbx_seq_one_letter_code
_entity_poly.pdbx_strand_id
1 'polypeptide(L)'
;MANIAQGIPWDQLIEFANNKKAEEKTTGKPAQLSKQQLAAVSMLVEFVKDIEVEDTYVSKLFEYCQRNKIESPQFTTETFNQCISGTNIPRSRVLCTLPSRNQHFPQEGYGYSTGQAIPTFGKAQKAKNFAAMQALNWLQGRGPSSPRGEKRPASVINESHVHTKIRAEEDNNSEGGALTADSPLPNAKGVPVPSQPAGAQRSAMHEEIAKLGDEMDFGVPEYLIRPAEEGSDLWNGRPIFRNDGKIPPEMGVVTGIAGRQQAEDLVVKKTLEWLQEEKRKRYALYLKIMASRPE
;
A
#
# COMPACT_ATOMS: atom_id res chain seq x y z
N MET A 1 -18.75 -51.59 -10.99
CA MET A 1 -18.02 -51.21 -12.21
C MET A 1 -17.45 -49.82 -11.98
N ALA A 2 -16.14 -49.72 -11.74
CA ALA A 2 -15.47 -48.44 -11.52
C ALA A 2 -15.21 -47.80 -12.89
N ASN A 3 -15.88 -46.69 -13.18
CA ASN A 3 -15.62 -45.94 -14.41
C ASN A 3 -14.59 -44.85 -14.08
N ILE A 4 -13.32 -45.19 -14.31
CA ILE A 4 -12.20 -44.26 -14.18
C ILE A 4 -12.00 -43.61 -15.54
N ALA A 5 -12.47 -42.37 -15.65
CA ALA A 5 -11.80 -41.34 -16.42
C ALA A 5 -11.77 -40.11 -15.51
N GLN A 6 -10.85 -40.12 -14.54
CA GLN A 6 -10.64 -39.05 -13.57
C GLN A 6 -9.87 -37.88 -14.21
N GLY A 7 -10.46 -37.30 -15.25
CA GLY A 7 -10.03 -36.03 -15.85
C GLY A 7 -11.10 -34.97 -15.62
N ILE A 8 -10.69 -33.70 -15.68
CA ILE A 8 -11.66 -32.60 -15.73
C ILE A 8 -12.46 -32.74 -17.04
N PRO A 9 -13.81 -32.79 -17.00
CA PRO A 9 -14.64 -32.99 -18.18
C PRO A 9 -14.71 -31.70 -19.01
N TRP A 10 -13.63 -31.39 -19.72
CA TRP A 10 -13.48 -30.14 -20.48
C TRP A 10 -14.56 -29.94 -21.53
N ASP A 11 -14.94 -30.99 -22.25
CA ASP A 11 -15.96 -30.90 -23.31
C ASP A 11 -17.33 -30.44 -22.75
N GLN A 12 -17.72 -30.96 -21.59
CA GLN A 12 -18.97 -30.56 -20.91
C GLN A 12 -18.90 -29.11 -20.40
N LEU A 13 -17.74 -28.66 -19.93
CA LEU A 13 -17.53 -27.27 -19.50
C LEU A 13 -17.58 -26.30 -20.71
N ILE A 14 -16.99 -26.69 -21.83
CA ILE A 14 -17.03 -25.90 -23.08
C ILE A 14 -18.47 -25.81 -23.60
N GLU A 15 -19.20 -26.93 -23.63
CA GLU A 15 -20.59 -26.95 -24.05
C GLU A 15 -21.47 -26.09 -23.14
N PHE A 16 -21.29 -26.20 -21.82
CA PHE A 16 -21.97 -25.35 -20.84
C PHE A 16 -21.70 -23.86 -21.09
N ALA A 17 -20.44 -23.47 -21.30
CA ALA A 17 -20.07 -22.08 -21.59
C ALA A 17 -20.68 -21.58 -22.90
N ASN A 18 -20.71 -22.42 -23.94
CA ASN A 18 -21.31 -22.07 -25.23
C ASN A 18 -22.83 -21.89 -25.13
N ASN A 19 -23.51 -22.77 -24.38
CA ASN A 19 -24.95 -22.64 -24.12
C ASN A 19 -25.26 -21.32 -23.38
N LYS A 20 -24.45 -20.97 -22.36
CA LYS A 20 -24.61 -19.71 -21.63
C LYS A 20 -24.39 -18.49 -22.54
N LYS A 21 -23.38 -18.50 -23.42
CA LYS A 21 -23.20 -17.43 -24.42
C LYS A 21 -24.35 -17.34 -25.42
N ALA A 22 -24.95 -18.47 -25.82
CA ALA A 22 -26.11 -18.49 -26.70
C ALA A 22 -27.37 -17.94 -26.02
N GLU A 23 -27.55 -18.21 -24.73
CA GLU A 23 -28.60 -17.62 -23.88
C GLU A 23 -28.47 -16.08 -23.85
N GLU A 24 -27.25 -15.55 -23.66
CA GLU A 24 -26.98 -14.11 -23.69
C GLU A 24 -27.30 -13.49 -25.05
N LYS A 25 -26.89 -14.16 -26.13
CA LYS A 25 -27.16 -13.71 -27.50
C LYS A 25 -28.66 -13.67 -27.81
N THR A 26 -29.44 -14.59 -27.24
CA THR A 26 -30.89 -14.71 -27.49
C THR A 26 -31.70 -13.74 -26.63
N THR A 27 -31.33 -13.57 -25.36
CA THR A 27 -32.08 -12.75 -24.39
C THR A 27 -31.58 -11.31 -24.29
N GLY A 28 -30.36 -11.02 -24.77
CA GLY A 28 -29.71 -9.72 -24.64
C GLY A 28 -29.33 -9.35 -23.19
N LYS A 29 -29.43 -10.30 -22.25
CA LYS A 29 -29.11 -10.13 -20.83
C LYS A 29 -27.99 -11.10 -20.42
N PRO A 30 -27.18 -10.78 -19.39
CA PRO A 30 -26.17 -11.70 -18.88
C PRO A 30 -26.79 -13.05 -18.50
N ALA A 31 -26.10 -14.14 -18.84
CA ALA A 31 -26.58 -15.49 -18.60
C ALA A 31 -26.79 -15.70 -17.09
N GLN A 32 -27.92 -16.32 -16.74
CA GLN A 32 -28.19 -16.62 -15.34
C GLN A 32 -27.32 -17.81 -14.91
N LEU A 33 -26.37 -17.53 -14.02
CA LEU A 33 -25.55 -18.53 -13.35
C LEU A 33 -26.06 -18.72 -11.92
N SER A 34 -26.05 -19.95 -11.43
CA SER A 34 -26.35 -20.21 -10.02
C SER A 34 -25.25 -19.61 -9.13
N LYS A 35 -25.57 -19.36 -7.85
CA LYS A 35 -24.60 -18.83 -6.87
C LYS A 35 -23.33 -19.68 -6.79
N GLN A 36 -23.46 -21.01 -6.90
CA GLN A 36 -22.32 -21.94 -6.89
C GLN A 36 -21.48 -21.87 -8.16
N GLN A 37 -22.12 -21.79 -9.33
CA GLN A 37 -21.42 -21.65 -10.61
C GLN A 37 -20.66 -20.32 -10.67
N LEU A 38 -21.28 -19.25 -10.20
CA LEU A 38 -20.70 -17.92 -10.19
C LEU A 38 -19.51 -17.83 -9.22
N ALA A 39 -19.62 -18.47 -8.05
CA ALA A 39 -18.48 -18.62 -7.13
C ALA A 39 -17.33 -19.39 -7.78
N ALA A 40 -17.61 -20.52 -8.45
CA ALA A 40 -16.58 -21.30 -9.15
C ALA A 40 -15.90 -20.49 -10.27
N VAL A 41 -16.68 -19.76 -11.08
CA VAL A 41 -16.11 -18.88 -12.13
C VAL A 41 -15.29 -17.75 -11.50
N SER A 42 -15.74 -17.16 -10.39
CA SER A 42 -14.99 -16.10 -9.68
C SER A 42 -13.62 -16.55 -9.16
N MET A 43 -13.45 -17.85 -8.89
CA MET A 43 -12.16 -18.42 -8.47
C MET A 43 -11.19 -18.60 -9.64
N LEU A 44 -11.70 -18.68 -10.87
CA LEU A 44 -10.91 -18.96 -12.07
C LEU A 44 -10.67 -17.70 -12.91
N VAL A 45 -11.62 -16.76 -12.89
CA VAL A 45 -11.63 -15.57 -13.75
C VAL A 45 -11.95 -14.35 -12.92
N GLU A 46 -11.07 -13.35 -12.97
CA GLU A 46 -11.29 -12.06 -12.33
C GLU A 46 -12.35 -11.26 -13.13
N PHE A 47 -13.54 -11.10 -12.55
CA PHE A 47 -14.64 -10.38 -13.21
C PHE A 47 -14.39 -8.88 -13.36
N VAL A 48 -13.59 -8.28 -12.47
CA VAL A 48 -13.20 -6.88 -12.54
C VAL A 48 -11.70 -6.80 -12.45
N LYS A 49 -11.06 -6.54 -13.59
CA LYS A 49 -9.63 -6.35 -13.63
C LYS A 49 -9.25 -5.08 -12.86
N ASP A 50 -8.42 -5.25 -11.84
CA ASP A 50 -7.83 -4.11 -11.15
C ASP A 50 -6.86 -3.36 -12.09
N ILE A 51 -6.90 -2.03 -12.05
CA ILE A 51 -5.85 -1.23 -12.67
C ILE A 51 -4.55 -1.51 -11.90
N GLU A 52 -3.49 -1.85 -12.62
CA GLU A 52 -2.17 -2.05 -12.02
C GLU A 52 -1.59 -0.71 -11.61
N VAL A 53 -1.27 -0.60 -10.32
CA VAL A 53 -0.69 0.61 -9.72
C VAL A 53 0.37 0.17 -8.74
N GLU A 54 1.54 0.79 -8.81
CA GLU A 54 2.61 0.57 -7.84
C GLU A 54 2.20 1.06 -6.45
N ASP A 55 2.68 0.38 -5.42
CA ASP A 55 2.32 0.74 -4.04
C ASP A 55 3.10 1.94 -3.46
N THR A 56 3.84 2.67 -4.31
CA THR A 56 4.75 3.76 -3.92
C THR A 56 4.18 5.17 -4.06
N TYR A 57 3.03 5.32 -4.73
CA TYR A 57 2.51 6.64 -5.14
C TYR A 57 2.02 7.51 -3.98
N VAL A 58 1.50 6.91 -2.91
CA VAL A 58 1.13 7.67 -1.70
C VAL A 58 2.37 8.38 -1.14
N SER A 59 3.47 7.65 -0.92
CA SER A 59 4.71 8.23 -0.39
C SER A 59 5.28 9.30 -1.31
N LYS A 60 5.32 9.03 -2.63
CA LYS A 60 5.76 10.00 -3.64
C LYS A 60 4.93 11.30 -3.62
N LEU A 61 3.62 11.20 -3.42
CA LEU A 61 2.74 12.36 -3.31
C LEU A 61 3.04 13.18 -2.05
N PHE A 62 3.17 12.53 -0.89
CA PHE A 62 3.51 13.21 0.36
C PHE A 62 4.86 13.93 0.28
N GLU A 63 5.88 13.26 -0.27
CA GLU A 63 7.21 13.86 -0.49
C GLU A 63 7.12 15.08 -1.42
N TYR A 64 6.36 14.97 -2.51
CA TYR A 64 6.15 16.08 -3.44
C TYR A 64 5.45 17.26 -2.76
N CYS A 65 4.39 17.01 -1.97
CA CYS A 65 3.68 18.08 -1.25
C CYS A 65 4.61 18.77 -0.24
N GLN A 66 5.38 18.01 0.54
CA GLN A 66 6.36 18.55 1.49
C GLN A 66 7.40 19.43 0.79
N ARG A 67 8.00 18.92 -0.30
CA ARG A 67 9.02 19.65 -1.07
C ARG A 67 8.50 20.95 -1.67
N ASN A 68 7.25 20.97 -2.13
CA ASN A 68 6.64 22.12 -2.79
C ASN A 68 5.81 23.01 -1.83
N LYS A 69 5.88 22.76 -0.52
CA LYS A 69 5.12 23.48 0.52
C LYS A 69 3.60 23.49 0.23
N ILE A 70 3.10 22.39 -0.31
CA ILE A 70 1.68 22.14 -0.50
C ILE A 70 1.17 21.45 0.76
N GLU A 71 -0.03 21.80 1.20
CA GLU A 71 -0.67 21.14 2.32
C GLU A 71 -0.80 19.63 2.08
N SER A 72 -0.80 18.89 3.18
CA SER A 72 -0.86 17.43 3.13
C SER A 72 -2.15 16.95 2.45
N PRO A 73 -2.06 15.97 1.52
CA PRO A 73 -3.25 15.37 0.92
C PRO A 73 -4.06 14.59 1.97
N GLN A 74 -5.38 14.57 1.79
CA GLN A 74 -6.31 13.79 2.60
C GLN A 74 -6.88 12.63 1.79
N PHE A 75 -7.10 11.49 2.42
CA PHE A 75 -7.63 10.30 1.74
C PHE A 75 -8.91 9.82 2.41
N THR A 76 -9.97 9.67 1.63
CA THR A 76 -11.26 9.12 2.06
C THR A 76 -11.50 7.79 1.36
N THR A 77 -11.54 6.71 2.14
CA THR A 77 -11.77 5.36 1.63
C THR A 77 -13.25 5.00 1.74
N GLU A 78 -13.79 4.42 0.68
CA GLU A 78 -15.14 3.85 0.66
C GLU A 78 -15.08 2.41 0.17
N THR A 79 -15.65 1.50 0.95
CA THR A 79 -15.77 0.08 0.62
C THR A 79 -17.24 -0.28 0.41
N PHE A 80 -17.52 -1.01 -0.67
CA PHE A 80 -18.89 -1.35 -1.05
C PHE A 80 -18.91 -2.65 -1.86
N ASN A 81 -20.09 -3.24 -2.00
CA ASN A 81 -20.27 -4.41 -2.86
C ASN A 81 -20.75 -3.95 -4.25
N GLN A 82 -19.93 -4.18 -5.26
CA GLN A 82 -20.31 -3.96 -6.65
C GLN A 82 -21.02 -5.23 -7.17
N CYS A 83 -22.30 -5.11 -7.53
CA CYS A 83 -23.05 -6.22 -8.10
C CYS A 83 -22.72 -6.35 -9.60
N ILE A 84 -22.07 -7.45 -9.98
CA ILE A 84 -21.70 -7.75 -11.36
C ILE A 84 -22.25 -9.12 -11.70
N SER A 85 -23.11 -9.16 -12.72
CA SER A 85 -23.79 -10.37 -13.20
C SER A 85 -24.46 -11.17 -12.08
N GLY A 86 -25.02 -10.49 -11.08
CA GLY A 86 -25.70 -11.12 -9.93
C GLY A 86 -24.79 -11.53 -8.77
N THR A 87 -23.46 -11.33 -8.88
CA THR A 87 -22.53 -11.55 -7.76
C THR A 87 -22.06 -10.23 -7.16
N ASN A 88 -22.11 -10.18 -5.83
CA ASN A 88 -21.60 -9.07 -5.04
C ASN A 88 -20.09 -9.23 -4.86
N ILE A 89 -19.32 -8.38 -5.54
CA ILE A 89 -17.87 -8.35 -5.46
C ILE A 89 -17.49 -7.20 -4.51
N PRO A 90 -16.73 -7.47 -3.43
CA PRO A 90 -16.26 -6.40 -2.55
C PRO A 90 -15.26 -5.53 -3.31
N ARG A 91 -15.54 -4.23 -3.36
CA ARG A 91 -14.72 -3.21 -4.02
C ARG A 91 -14.46 -2.05 -3.09
N SER A 92 -13.37 -1.36 -3.37
CA SER A 92 -12.95 -0.15 -2.68
C SER A 92 -12.72 0.95 -3.71
N ARG A 93 -13.09 2.18 -3.37
CA ARG A 93 -12.62 3.39 -4.04
C ARG A 93 -12.05 4.35 -3.00
N VAL A 94 -11.10 5.18 -3.42
CA VAL A 94 -10.47 6.16 -2.53
C VAL A 94 -10.47 7.50 -3.22
N LEU A 95 -10.85 8.54 -2.50
CA LEU A 95 -10.75 9.92 -2.91
C LEU A 95 -9.52 10.55 -2.25
N CYS A 96 -8.62 11.12 -3.05
CA CYS A 96 -7.50 11.94 -2.61
C CYS A 96 -7.88 13.41 -2.77
N THR A 97 -8.03 14.13 -1.67
CA THR A 97 -8.34 15.57 -1.64
C THR A 97 -7.06 16.36 -1.41
N LEU A 98 -6.83 17.39 -2.25
CA LEU A 98 -5.77 18.39 -2.08
C LEU A 98 -6.41 19.68 -1.53
N PRO A 99 -6.38 19.93 -0.20
CA PRO A 99 -7.18 20.99 0.40
C PRO A 99 -6.81 22.38 -0.13
N SER A 100 -5.52 22.68 -0.29
CA SER A 100 -5.05 23.99 -0.78
C SER A 100 -5.47 24.32 -2.21
N ARG A 101 -5.93 23.32 -2.97
CA ARG A 101 -6.32 23.48 -4.38
C ARG A 101 -7.80 23.18 -4.62
N ASN A 102 -8.52 22.72 -3.59
CA ASN A 102 -9.89 22.25 -3.67
C ASN A 102 -10.13 21.22 -4.80
N GLN A 103 -9.14 20.35 -5.03
CA GLN A 103 -9.20 19.30 -6.06
C GLN A 103 -9.28 17.92 -5.42
N HIS A 104 -9.96 17.00 -6.12
CA HIS A 104 -10.21 15.64 -5.67
C HIS A 104 -9.87 14.64 -6.78
N PHE A 105 -9.29 13.51 -6.42
CA PHE A 105 -8.84 12.49 -7.37
C PHE A 105 -9.31 11.10 -6.92
N PRO A 106 -9.77 10.21 -7.81
CA PRO A 106 -9.90 10.38 -9.26
C PRO A 106 -10.91 11.47 -9.69
N GLN A 107 -10.62 12.18 -10.78
CA GLN A 107 -11.53 13.12 -11.44
C GLN A 107 -11.49 12.92 -12.97
N GLU A 108 -12.41 13.57 -13.68
CA GLU A 108 -12.44 13.52 -15.14
C GLU A 108 -11.11 14.03 -15.74
N GLY A 109 -10.56 13.27 -16.67
CA GLY A 109 -9.23 13.51 -17.26
C GLY A 109 -8.05 13.05 -16.39
N TYR A 110 -8.28 12.76 -15.10
CA TYR A 110 -7.27 12.25 -14.16
C TYR A 110 -7.84 11.09 -13.33
N GLY A 111 -7.87 9.93 -13.96
CA GLY A 111 -8.31 8.66 -13.36
C GLY A 111 -9.52 8.04 -14.05
N TYR A 112 -10.35 8.83 -14.75
CA TYR A 112 -11.36 8.33 -15.67
C TYR A 112 -11.65 9.33 -16.78
N SER A 113 -12.17 8.84 -17.91
CA SER A 113 -12.59 9.68 -19.05
C SER A 113 -14.06 10.10 -18.94
N THR A 114 -14.47 11.09 -19.73
CA THR A 114 -15.88 11.51 -19.85
C THR A 114 -16.79 10.31 -20.11
N GLY A 115 -17.84 10.14 -19.30
CA GLY A 115 -18.78 9.04 -19.42
C GLY A 115 -18.30 7.68 -18.89
N GLN A 116 -17.05 7.59 -18.39
CA GLN A 116 -16.55 6.40 -17.72
C GLN A 116 -16.86 6.46 -16.22
N ALA A 117 -17.20 5.32 -15.63
CA ALA A 117 -17.37 5.21 -14.18
C ALA A 117 -16.02 5.36 -13.45
N ILE A 118 -16.08 5.86 -12.22
CA ILE A 118 -14.92 5.96 -11.33
C ILE A 118 -14.33 4.56 -11.11
N PRO A 119 -13.02 4.36 -11.31
CA PRO A 119 -12.39 3.06 -11.11
C PRO A 119 -12.54 2.57 -9.67
N THR A 120 -12.84 1.28 -9.55
CA THR A 120 -12.94 0.57 -8.28
C THR A 120 -11.81 -0.45 -8.21
N PHE A 121 -11.44 -0.91 -7.01
CA PHE A 121 -10.33 -1.83 -6.79
C PHE A 121 -10.69 -2.92 -5.79
N GLY A 122 -10.07 -4.10 -5.88
CA GLY A 122 -10.29 -5.18 -4.92
C GLY A 122 -9.70 -4.85 -3.54
N LYS A 123 -8.64 -4.04 -3.51
CA LYS A 123 -7.95 -3.61 -2.28
C LYS A 123 -8.00 -2.08 -2.14
N ALA A 124 -8.36 -1.61 -0.95
CA ALA A 124 -8.36 -0.19 -0.62
C ALA A 124 -6.98 0.47 -0.79
N GLN A 125 -5.90 -0.26 -0.51
CA GLN A 125 -4.53 0.22 -0.68
C GLN A 125 -4.21 0.56 -2.15
N LYS A 126 -4.63 -0.30 -3.10
CA LYS A 126 -4.48 -0.02 -4.53
C LYS A 126 -5.29 1.18 -4.97
N ALA A 127 -6.55 1.29 -4.50
CA ALA A 127 -7.37 2.47 -4.77
C ALA A 127 -6.72 3.76 -4.25
N LYS A 128 -6.09 3.72 -3.07
CA LYS A 128 -5.38 4.85 -2.48
C LYS A 128 -4.16 5.25 -3.30
N ASN A 129 -3.34 4.28 -3.72
CA ASN A 129 -2.20 4.53 -4.61
C ASN A 129 -2.64 5.05 -5.98
N PHE A 130 -3.75 4.56 -6.52
CA PHE A 130 -4.32 5.08 -7.76
C PHE A 130 -4.71 6.55 -7.61
N ALA A 131 -5.47 6.90 -6.57
CA ALA A 131 -5.86 8.27 -6.31
C ALA A 131 -4.65 9.20 -6.13
N ALA A 132 -3.62 8.72 -5.41
CA ALA A 132 -2.37 9.46 -5.22
C ALA A 132 -1.59 9.65 -6.53
N MET A 133 -1.53 8.63 -7.38
CA MET A 133 -0.90 8.71 -8.70
C MET A 133 -1.57 9.77 -9.57
N GLN A 134 -2.90 9.80 -9.61
CA GLN A 134 -3.65 10.80 -10.39
C GLN A 134 -3.42 12.22 -9.85
N ALA A 135 -3.43 12.40 -8.52
CA ALA A 135 -3.13 13.68 -7.89
C ALA A 135 -1.70 14.16 -8.20
N LEU A 136 -0.71 13.25 -8.14
CA LEU A 136 0.68 13.55 -8.45
C LEU A 136 0.85 13.93 -9.93
N ASN A 137 0.22 13.19 -10.84
CA ASN A 137 0.24 13.48 -12.27
C ASN A 137 -0.35 14.87 -12.56
N TRP A 138 -1.44 15.24 -11.88
CA TRP A 138 -2.02 16.59 -11.97
C TRP A 138 -1.08 17.67 -11.44
N LEU A 139 -0.48 17.45 -10.26
CA LEU A 139 0.48 18.38 -9.65
C LEU A 139 1.74 18.58 -10.51
N GLN A 140 2.16 17.56 -11.24
CA GLN A 140 3.30 17.60 -12.16
C GLN A 140 2.92 18.09 -13.57
N GLY A 141 1.63 18.35 -13.84
CA GLY A 141 1.14 18.71 -15.17
C GLY A 141 1.24 17.57 -16.20
N ARG A 142 1.46 16.32 -15.77
CA ARG A 142 1.51 15.11 -16.61
C ARG A 142 0.12 14.53 -16.82
N GLY A 143 -0.81 15.31 -17.37
CA GLY A 143 -2.13 14.82 -17.78
C GLY A 143 -2.25 14.57 -19.28
N PRO A 144 -3.29 13.85 -19.72
CA PRO A 144 -3.73 13.96 -21.11
C PRO A 144 -3.96 15.46 -21.36
N SER A 145 -3.30 15.98 -22.40
CA SER A 145 -3.32 17.40 -22.75
C SER A 145 -4.74 17.93 -22.60
N SER A 146 -4.98 18.71 -21.55
CA SER A 146 -6.25 19.39 -21.39
C SER A 146 -6.51 20.15 -22.68
N PRO A 147 -7.70 20.05 -23.31
CA PRO A 147 -8.18 21.11 -24.15
C PRO A 147 -8.44 22.30 -23.22
N ARG A 148 -7.37 22.93 -22.75
CA ARG A 148 -7.38 24.25 -22.15
C ARG A 148 -7.56 25.26 -23.28
N GLY A 149 -8.68 25.09 -23.98
CA GLY A 149 -9.28 26.08 -24.85
C GLY A 149 -10.15 27.02 -24.04
N GLU A 150 -9.67 27.50 -22.89
CA GLU A 150 -10.16 28.76 -22.34
C GLU A 150 -8.96 29.68 -22.19
N LYS A 151 -8.80 30.42 -23.28
CA LYS A 151 -8.09 31.68 -23.39
C LYS A 151 -8.20 32.42 -22.07
N ARG A 152 -7.04 32.64 -21.46
CA ARG A 152 -6.72 33.87 -20.75
C ARG A 152 -7.37 35.04 -21.52
N PRO A 153 -8.37 35.77 -20.99
CA PRO A 153 -8.64 37.08 -21.52
C PRO A 153 -7.45 37.94 -21.09
N ALA A 154 -6.53 38.12 -22.03
CA ALA A 154 -5.70 39.31 -22.02
C ALA A 154 -6.64 40.50 -22.18
N SER A 155 -6.92 41.20 -21.08
CA SER A 155 -7.26 42.63 -21.15
C SER A 155 -5.96 43.40 -20.98
N VAL A 156 -5.33 43.68 -22.12
CA VAL A 156 -4.59 44.92 -22.37
C VAL A 156 -5.69 45.92 -22.79
N ILE A 157 -5.73 47.23 -22.51
CA ILE A 157 -4.76 48.30 -22.26
C ILE A 157 -5.57 49.40 -21.49
N ASN A 158 -5.06 50.10 -20.46
CA ASN A 158 -4.49 51.47 -20.55
C ASN A 158 -3.98 51.86 -19.14
N GLU A 159 -2.68 52.13 -19.01
CA GLU A 159 -2.08 53.49 -18.88
C GLU A 159 -2.47 54.13 -17.52
N SER A 160 -1.57 54.51 -16.61
CA SER A 160 -0.35 55.30 -16.77
C SER A 160 0.44 55.32 -15.45
N HIS A 161 1.70 55.77 -15.54
CA HIS A 161 2.58 56.33 -14.50
C HIS A 161 3.88 55.58 -14.20
N VAL A 162 4.84 55.92 -15.06
CA VAL A 162 6.26 56.22 -14.85
C VAL A 162 6.62 56.62 -13.40
N HIS A 163 7.68 56.02 -12.84
CA HIS A 163 8.95 56.66 -12.44
C HIS A 163 9.84 55.64 -11.69
N THR A 164 10.95 55.22 -12.29
CA THR A 164 12.35 55.68 -12.08
C THR A 164 13.04 55.10 -10.83
N LYS A 165 13.95 54.15 -11.10
CA LYS A 165 15.29 53.94 -10.52
C LYS A 165 15.73 54.95 -9.44
N ILE A 166 16.26 54.46 -8.31
CA ILE A 166 17.48 54.96 -7.64
C ILE A 166 18.09 53.83 -6.77
N ARG A 167 19.39 53.59 -6.98
CA ARG A 167 20.35 52.95 -6.06
C ARG A 167 20.85 54.02 -5.09
N ALA A 168 21.07 53.68 -3.82
CA ALA A 168 22.15 54.25 -3.01
C ALA A 168 22.46 53.33 -1.82
N GLU A 169 23.75 53.10 -1.63
CA GLU A 169 24.42 52.50 -0.48
C GLU A 169 24.59 53.53 0.65
N GLU A 170 25.21 53.06 1.75
CA GLU A 170 25.83 53.80 2.87
C GLU A 170 24.84 54.33 3.93
N ASP A 171 25.11 54.31 5.23
CA ASP A 171 26.19 53.75 6.05
C ASP A 171 25.77 53.92 7.52
N ASN A 172 26.58 53.35 8.42
CA ASN A 172 26.75 53.73 9.85
C ASN A 172 25.68 53.26 10.86
N ASN A 173 26.03 52.79 12.07
CA ASN A 173 27.28 52.35 12.68
C ASN A 173 26.93 51.80 14.08
N SER A 174 27.79 50.93 14.62
CA SER A 174 28.14 50.71 16.06
C SER A 174 27.04 50.52 17.14
N GLU A 175 27.17 49.74 18.23
CA GLU A 175 28.32 49.15 18.92
C GLU A 175 27.85 48.23 20.08
N GLY A 176 28.67 47.21 20.40
CA GLY A 176 28.88 46.61 21.74
C GLY A 176 27.79 45.65 22.26
N GLY A 177 28.04 44.37 22.56
CA GLY A 177 29.14 43.73 23.31
C GLY A 177 28.51 43.05 24.56
N ALA A 178 28.96 41.95 25.18
CA ALA A 178 30.00 40.96 24.98
C ALA A 178 29.77 39.81 26.03
N LEU A 179 30.21 38.59 25.72
CA LEU A 179 30.56 37.45 26.62
C LEU A 179 29.40 36.73 27.37
N THR A 180 29.30 35.40 27.45
CA THR A 180 30.29 34.42 27.95
C THR A 180 30.16 33.01 27.32
N ALA A 181 31.29 32.30 27.32
CA ALA A 181 31.47 30.89 26.95
C ALA A 181 30.93 29.90 28.01
N ASP A 182 30.61 28.66 27.62
CA ASP A 182 31.42 27.48 28.01
C ASP A 182 31.05 26.22 27.19
N SER A 183 32.06 25.41 26.89
CA SER A 183 31.96 24.02 26.39
C SER A 183 32.03 23.06 27.59
N PRO A 184 31.67 21.77 27.44
CA PRO A 184 32.75 20.79 27.28
C PRO A 184 32.41 19.57 26.39
N LEU A 185 33.41 19.15 25.62
CA LEU A 185 33.60 17.77 25.15
C LEU A 185 34.55 17.04 26.11
N PRO A 186 34.52 15.70 26.17
CA PRO A 186 35.71 14.98 25.70
C PRO A 186 35.46 13.70 24.89
N ASN A 187 36.31 13.55 23.86
CA ASN A 187 36.90 12.37 23.18
C ASN A 187 36.85 11.00 23.91
N ALA A 188 36.96 9.80 23.28
CA ALA A 188 37.27 9.39 21.91
C ALA A 188 37.05 7.86 21.70
N LYS A 189 36.85 7.49 20.41
CA LYS A 189 37.23 6.26 19.67
C LYS A 189 36.55 4.91 19.97
N GLY A 190 35.80 4.44 18.95
CA GLY A 190 35.55 3.01 18.70
C GLY A 190 34.59 2.73 17.53
N VAL A 191 35.13 2.62 16.30
CA VAL A 191 34.59 1.94 15.09
C VAL A 191 33.26 2.47 14.48
N PRO A 192 33.25 2.96 13.21
CA PRO A 192 32.01 3.28 12.51
C PRO A 192 31.38 1.99 11.95
N VAL A 193 30.42 1.42 12.66
CA VAL A 193 29.41 0.54 12.05
C VAL A 193 28.41 1.45 11.33
N PRO A 194 27.92 1.12 10.11
CA PRO A 194 26.93 1.94 9.45
C PRO A 194 25.61 1.88 10.23
N SER A 195 25.34 2.90 11.04
CA SER A 195 24.08 3.04 11.76
C SER A 195 22.98 3.40 10.76
N GLN A 196 22.29 2.39 10.22
CA GLN A 196 21.02 2.62 9.54
C GLN A 196 20.03 3.24 10.54
N PRO A 197 19.20 4.22 10.11
CA PRO A 197 18.17 4.77 10.98
C PRO A 197 17.23 3.64 11.44
N ALA A 198 16.94 3.57 12.73
CA ALA A 198 16.19 2.46 13.36
C ALA A 198 14.85 2.14 12.63
N GLY A 199 14.22 3.14 12.00
CA GLY A 199 13.03 2.95 11.18
C GLY A 199 13.26 2.13 9.90
N ALA A 200 14.40 2.28 9.23
CA ALA A 200 14.74 1.50 8.04
C ALA A 200 15.01 0.03 8.37
N GLN A 201 15.66 -0.24 9.50
CA GLN A 201 15.93 -1.59 9.97
C GLN A 201 14.62 -2.33 10.32
N ARG A 202 13.66 -1.64 10.95
CA ARG A 202 12.33 -2.19 11.23
C ARG A 202 11.59 -2.53 9.93
N SER A 203 11.53 -1.61 8.97
CA SER A 203 10.89 -1.88 7.67
C SER A 203 11.50 -3.09 6.95
N ALA A 204 12.84 -3.23 6.99
CA ALA A 204 13.53 -4.38 6.41
C ALA A 204 13.15 -5.70 7.11
N MET A 205 13.05 -5.72 8.45
CA MET A 205 12.61 -6.91 9.20
C MET A 205 11.17 -7.29 8.87
N HIS A 206 10.26 -6.32 8.76
CA HIS A 206 8.86 -6.58 8.38
C HIS A 206 8.75 -7.12 6.94
N GLU A 207 9.55 -6.60 6.01
CA GLU A 207 9.60 -7.09 4.63
C GLU A 207 10.13 -8.53 4.56
N GLU A 208 11.20 -8.83 5.31
CA GLU A 208 11.75 -10.18 5.37
C GLU A 208 10.77 -11.18 6.00
N ILE A 209 10.06 -10.78 7.05
CA ILE A 209 9.00 -11.59 7.68
C ILE A 209 7.86 -11.84 6.70
N ALA A 210 7.41 -10.82 5.95
CA ALA A 210 6.34 -10.98 4.97
C ALA A 210 6.74 -11.98 3.88
N LYS A 211 7.95 -11.84 3.35
CA LYS A 211 8.52 -12.76 2.36
C LYS A 211 8.60 -14.21 2.89
N LEU A 212 9.16 -14.41 4.07
CA LEU A 212 9.30 -15.74 4.68
C LEU A 212 7.93 -16.34 5.04
N GLY A 213 7.00 -15.52 5.51
CA GLY A 213 5.63 -15.91 5.82
C GLY A 213 4.89 -16.43 4.59
N ASP A 214 5.02 -15.75 3.45
CA ASP A 214 4.44 -16.17 2.18
C ASP A 214 5.13 -17.42 1.61
N GLU A 215 6.47 -17.48 1.61
CA GLU A 215 7.23 -18.67 1.17
C GLU A 215 6.86 -19.94 1.95
N MET A 216 6.46 -19.79 3.23
CA MET A 216 6.13 -20.90 4.11
C MET A 216 4.63 -21.16 4.28
N ASP A 217 3.77 -20.44 3.55
CA ASP A 217 2.30 -20.53 3.58
C ASP A 217 1.68 -20.19 4.95
N PHE A 218 2.35 -19.34 5.73
CA PHE A 218 1.84 -18.78 6.98
C PHE A 218 1.12 -17.44 6.77
N GLY A 219 1.48 -16.72 5.70
CA GLY A 219 1.01 -15.38 5.39
C GLY A 219 1.74 -14.29 6.19
N VAL A 220 1.32 -13.04 5.97
CA VAL A 220 1.90 -11.87 6.65
C VAL A 220 1.31 -11.73 8.07
N PRO A 221 2.14 -11.60 9.12
CA PRO A 221 1.65 -11.46 10.49
C PRO A 221 1.21 -10.04 10.83
N GLU A 222 0.15 -9.95 11.64
CA GLU A 222 -0.23 -8.75 12.39
C GLU A 222 0.33 -8.82 13.82
N TYR A 223 0.64 -7.67 14.42
CA TYR A 223 1.25 -7.60 15.75
C TYR A 223 0.26 -7.06 16.77
N LEU A 224 -0.08 -7.90 17.76
CA LEU A 224 -0.96 -7.51 18.85
C LEU A 224 -0.13 -7.14 20.07
N ILE A 225 -0.07 -5.84 20.37
CA ILE A 225 0.65 -5.29 21.52
C ILE A 225 -0.38 -4.73 22.51
N ARG A 226 -0.36 -5.23 23.75
CA ARG A 226 -1.30 -4.85 24.81
C ARG A 226 -0.58 -4.61 26.14
N PRO A 227 -1.07 -3.72 27.00
CA PRO A 227 -0.56 -3.59 28.37
C PRO A 227 -0.66 -4.93 29.10
N ALA A 228 0.33 -5.24 29.95
CA ALA A 228 0.33 -6.45 30.77
C ALA A 228 -0.76 -6.39 31.85
N GLU A 229 -0.95 -5.21 32.43
CA GLU A 229 -2.03 -4.87 33.35
C GLU A 229 -2.53 -3.45 33.02
N GLU A 230 -3.78 -3.15 33.38
CA GLU A 230 -4.38 -1.84 33.13
C GLU A 230 -3.64 -0.76 33.97
N GLY A 231 -3.00 0.20 33.30
CA GLY A 231 -2.16 1.23 33.94
C GLY A 231 -0.68 0.85 34.12
N SER A 232 -0.25 -0.32 33.64
CA SER A 232 1.15 -0.75 33.67
C SER A 232 1.98 -0.17 32.51
N ASP A 233 3.23 0.20 32.78
CA ASP A 233 4.24 0.52 31.75
C ASP A 233 4.83 -0.73 31.07
N LEU A 234 4.39 -1.92 31.47
CA LEU A 234 4.80 -3.20 30.92
C LEU A 234 3.81 -3.64 29.83
N TRP A 235 4.37 -4.17 28.74
CA TRP A 235 3.64 -4.54 27.54
C TRP A 235 3.88 -6.00 27.18
N ASN A 236 2.82 -6.66 26.73
CA ASN A 236 2.83 -7.98 26.17
C ASN A 236 2.58 -7.89 24.66
N GLY A 237 3.24 -8.76 23.90
CA GLY A 237 3.16 -8.74 22.45
C GLY A 237 3.15 -10.13 21.86
N ARG A 238 2.41 -10.34 20.78
CA ARG A 238 2.44 -11.58 20.00
C ARG A 238 2.17 -11.32 18.51
N PRO A 239 2.74 -12.14 17.61
CA PRO A 239 2.36 -12.13 16.21
C PRO A 239 1.08 -12.94 16.00
N ILE A 240 0.28 -12.55 15.02
CA ILE A 240 -0.96 -13.20 14.60
C ILE A 240 -0.87 -13.43 13.10
N PHE A 241 -0.75 -14.69 12.70
CA PHE A 241 -0.71 -15.08 11.30
C PHE A 241 -2.09 -15.45 10.80
N ARG A 242 -2.33 -15.27 9.49
CA ARG A 242 -3.59 -15.68 8.86
C ARG A 242 -3.79 -17.21 8.91
N ASN A 243 -2.70 -17.96 8.79
CA ASN A 243 -2.70 -19.43 8.84
C ASN A 243 -2.01 -19.93 10.13
N ASP A 244 -2.55 -19.57 11.30
CA ASP A 244 -1.96 -19.84 12.61
C ASP A 244 -1.98 -21.32 13.04
N GLY A 245 -2.82 -22.17 12.45
CA GLY A 245 -2.99 -23.57 12.84
C GLY A 245 -1.75 -24.46 12.71
N LYS A 246 -0.68 -23.98 12.07
CA LYS A 246 0.62 -24.69 11.93
C LYS A 246 1.74 -24.03 12.76
N ILE A 247 1.44 -22.97 13.51
CA ILE A 247 2.42 -22.16 14.23
C ILE A 247 2.28 -22.42 15.74
N PRO A 248 3.38 -22.66 16.47
CA PRO A 248 3.32 -22.84 17.92
C PRO A 248 2.76 -21.58 18.64
N PRO A 249 1.87 -21.74 19.64
CA PRO A 249 1.20 -20.62 20.30
C PRO A 249 2.16 -19.68 21.06
N GLU A 250 3.34 -20.17 21.46
CA GLU A 250 4.40 -19.41 22.12
C GLU A 250 5.32 -18.65 21.16
N MET A 251 5.14 -18.80 19.84
CA MET A 251 6.02 -18.22 18.84
C MET A 251 5.93 -16.69 18.82
N GLY A 252 7.08 -16.02 18.90
CA GLY A 252 7.16 -14.56 18.86
C GLY A 252 6.55 -13.85 20.07
N VAL A 253 6.11 -14.59 21.10
CA VAL A 253 5.49 -14.00 22.29
C VAL A 253 6.54 -13.32 23.17
N VAL A 254 6.20 -12.12 23.61
CA VAL A 254 6.96 -11.34 24.60
C VAL A 254 6.03 -10.90 25.72
N THR A 255 6.53 -10.89 26.94
CA THR A 255 5.76 -10.50 28.13
C THR A 255 6.58 -9.59 29.01
N GLY A 256 5.95 -8.58 29.62
CA GLY A 256 6.59 -7.73 30.61
C GLY A 256 7.65 -6.77 30.03
N ILE A 257 7.46 -6.27 28.81
CA ILE A 257 8.43 -5.37 28.16
C ILE A 257 8.13 -3.92 28.49
N ALA A 258 9.12 -3.18 28.99
CA ALA A 258 8.99 -1.76 29.26
C ALA A 258 8.90 -0.98 27.94
N GLY A 259 7.75 -0.35 27.71
CA GLY A 259 7.47 0.45 26.51
C GLY A 259 6.87 -0.35 25.34
N ARG A 260 5.80 0.22 24.77
CA ARG A 260 5.04 -0.37 23.67
C ARG A 260 5.89 -0.64 22.43
N GLN A 261 6.74 0.32 22.07
CA GLN A 261 7.56 0.26 20.86
C GLN A 261 8.63 -0.83 20.99
N GLN A 262 9.30 -0.89 22.14
CA GLN A 262 10.28 -1.94 22.45
C GLN A 262 9.63 -3.34 22.44
N ALA A 263 8.41 -3.46 22.96
CA ALA A 263 7.66 -4.71 22.91
C ALA A 263 7.40 -5.16 21.47
N GLU A 264 6.96 -4.25 20.61
CA GLU A 264 6.70 -4.55 19.20
C GLU A 264 7.98 -4.96 18.46
N ASP A 265 9.07 -4.21 18.62
CA ASP A 265 10.35 -4.51 17.96
C ASP A 265 10.89 -5.88 18.40
N LEU A 266 10.68 -6.26 19.66
CA LEU A 266 11.09 -7.56 20.18
C LEU A 266 10.22 -8.69 19.64
N VAL A 267 8.91 -8.48 19.47
CA VAL A 267 8.02 -9.45 18.82
C VAL A 267 8.45 -9.66 17.36
N VAL A 268 8.69 -8.58 16.63
CA VAL A 268 9.14 -8.61 15.22
C VAL A 268 10.43 -9.42 15.12
N LYS A 269 11.43 -9.10 15.95
CA LYS A 269 12.71 -9.82 15.96
C LYS A 269 12.55 -11.32 16.24
N LYS A 270 11.81 -11.69 17.30
CA LYS A 270 11.57 -13.12 17.63
C LYS A 270 10.80 -13.85 16.53
N THR A 271 9.86 -13.16 15.89
CA THR A 271 9.09 -13.72 14.77
C THR A 271 9.99 -14.04 13.58
N LEU A 272 10.89 -13.12 13.23
CA LEU A 272 11.86 -13.33 12.15
C LEU A 272 12.81 -14.49 12.46
N GLU A 273 13.40 -14.51 13.66
CA GLU A 273 14.31 -15.59 14.09
C GLU A 273 13.64 -16.97 13.97
N TRP A 274 12.38 -17.08 14.39
CA TRP A 274 11.65 -18.33 14.29
C TRP A 274 11.37 -18.73 12.84
N LEU A 275 10.94 -17.79 11.99
CA LEU A 275 10.65 -18.07 10.57
C LEU A 275 11.90 -18.55 9.82
N GLN A 276 13.05 -17.94 10.09
CA GLN A 276 14.33 -18.35 9.50
C GLN A 276 14.72 -19.78 9.94
N GLU A 277 14.57 -20.08 11.23
CA GLU A 277 14.87 -21.41 11.77
C GLU A 277 13.91 -22.49 11.23
N GLU A 278 12.62 -22.16 11.09
CA GLU A 278 11.62 -23.07 10.53
C GLU A 278 11.89 -23.38 9.05
N LYS A 279 12.28 -22.36 8.27
CA LYS A 279 12.72 -22.54 6.88
C LYS A 279 13.93 -23.46 6.81
N ARG A 280 14.92 -23.27 7.69
CA ARG A 280 16.12 -24.12 7.78
C ARG A 280 15.76 -25.58 8.07
N LYS A 281 14.84 -25.82 9.01
CA LYS A 281 14.35 -27.17 9.34
C LYS A 281 13.65 -27.84 8.16
N ARG A 282 12.76 -27.14 7.47
CA ARG A 282 12.07 -27.66 6.27
C ARG A 282 13.05 -28.02 5.17
N TYR A 283 14.06 -27.17 4.94
CA TYR A 283 15.09 -27.43 3.93
C TYR A 283 15.97 -28.64 4.29
N ALA A 284 16.37 -28.77 5.55
CA ALA A 284 17.12 -29.92 6.04
C ALA A 284 16.33 -31.23 5.89
N LEU A 285 15.02 -31.21 6.18
CA LEU A 285 14.13 -32.35 5.98
C LEU A 285 14.00 -32.72 4.50
N TYR A 286 13.85 -31.72 3.62
CA TYR A 286 13.80 -31.93 2.18
C TYR A 286 15.07 -32.64 1.66
N LEU A 287 16.26 -32.15 2.05
CA LEU A 287 17.53 -32.78 1.67
C LEU A 287 17.64 -34.23 2.18
N LYS A 288 17.20 -34.49 3.41
CA LYS A 288 17.18 -35.84 3.98
C LYS A 288 16.26 -36.79 3.21
N ILE A 289 15.08 -36.32 2.82
CA ILE A 289 14.12 -37.11 2.03
C ILE A 289 14.68 -37.41 0.63
N MET A 290 15.25 -36.40 -0.04
CA MET A 290 15.84 -36.55 -1.38
C MET A 290 17.03 -37.52 -1.38
N ALA A 291 17.87 -37.52 -0.32
CA ALA A 291 18.98 -38.45 -0.17
C ALA A 291 18.56 -39.89 0.18
N SER A 292 17.31 -40.11 0.59
CA SER A 292 16.79 -41.41 1.03
C SER A 292 15.99 -42.18 -0.03
N ARG A 293 15.83 -41.62 -1.25
CA ARG A 293 15.24 -42.36 -2.37
C ARG A 293 16.30 -43.26 -3.02
N PRO A 294 16.12 -44.59 -3.04
CA PRO A 294 16.97 -45.47 -3.84
C PRO A 294 16.68 -45.26 -5.34
N GLU A 295 17.73 -45.36 -6.16
CA GLU A 295 17.64 -45.37 -7.64
C GLU A 295 16.78 -46.51 -8.17
#